data_AF-A0A7Y8F733-F1
#
_entry.id   AF-A0A7Y8F733-F1
#
_cell.length_a   1.000
_cell.length_b   1.000
_cell.length_c   1.000
_cell.angle_alpha   90.00
_cell.angle_beta   90.00
_cell.angle_gamma   90.00
#
_symmetry.space_group_name_H-M   'P 1'
#
loop_
_entity.id
_entity.type
_entity.pdbx_description
1 polymer ?
#
loop_
_entity_poly.entity_id
_entity_poly.type
_entity_poly.pdbx_seq_one_letter_code
_entity_poly.pdbx_strand_id
1 'polypeptide(L)'
;MSCDSLRARLEARLDPVESWSPERTAIRSDYDLNPGAARPTRELRPAAVLVPIIMHDDGPTVLMTRRSDSLASHTGQIAFPGGRLDPGETAGQAALREAFEEVSLDPGVVELLGMGDPYETGTGFLVTPVVGWLTAAPLVKPSPDEVAEVFEVPWDFLMDPVNHRRDFYDPEGGARRWFWAMPFEERYIWGVTAGILKGLFGRLYGDEIEPLSAAAEDAA
;
A
#
# COMPACT_ATOMS: atom_id res chain seq x y z
N MET A 1 6.55 -10.98 -16.28
CA MET A 1 5.22 -10.84 -16.92
C MET A 1 5.34 -9.81 -18.06
N SER A 2 4.57 -9.87 -19.17
CA SER A 2 4.63 -8.77 -20.18
C SER A 2 3.79 -7.57 -19.72
N CYS A 3 4.16 -6.36 -20.16
CA CYS A 3 3.45 -5.12 -19.84
C CYS A 3 1.94 -5.21 -20.12
N ASP A 4 1.57 -5.71 -21.31
CA ASP A 4 0.18 -5.86 -21.73
C ASP A 4 -0.57 -6.86 -20.84
N SER A 5 0.07 -7.96 -20.46
CA SER A 5 -0.55 -8.97 -19.59
C SER A 5 -0.74 -8.48 -18.16
N LEU A 6 0.14 -7.60 -17.66
CA LEU A 6 -0.03 -6.95 -16.37
C LEU A 6 -1.19 -5.95 -16.43
N ARG A 7 -1.18 -5.04 -17.41
CA ARG A 7 -2.23 -4.03 -17.58
C ARG A 7 -3.61 -4.67 -17.68
N ALA A 8 -3.77 -5.68 -18.54
CA ALA A 8 -5.05 -6.39 -18.69
C ALA A 8 -5.52 -7.05 -17.38
N ARG A 9 -4.58 -7.57 -16.56
CA ARG A 9 -4.91 -8.14 -15.24
C ARG A 9 -5.40 -7.06 -14.29
N LEU A 10 -4.72 -5.91 -14.25
CA LEU A 10 -5.10 -4.78 -13.39
C LEU A 10 -6.50 -4.28 -13.75
N GLU A 11 -6.75 -3.97 -15.02
CA GLU A 11 -8.04 -3.50 -15.52
C GLU A 11 -9.18 -4.51 -15.25
N ALA A 12 -8.90 -5.81 -15.37
CA ALA A 12 -9.90 -6.85 -15.13
C ALA A 12 -10.20 -7.14 -13.66
N ARG A 13 -9.32 -6.76 -12.73
CA ARG A 13 -9.41 -7.16 -11.31
C ARG A 13 -9.57 -6.00 -10.36
N LEU A 14 -9.22 -4.77 -10.72
CA LEU A 14 -9.40 -3.60 -9.87
C LEU A 14 -10.84 -3.07 -9.96
N ASP A 15 -11.28 -2.37 -8.91
CA ASP A 15 -12.53 -1.62 -8.98
C ASP A 15 -12.32 -0.38 -9.87
N PRO A 16 -13.25 -0.02 -10.77
CA PRO A 16 -13.14 1.20 -11.55
C PRO A 16 -13.07 2.44 -10.64
N VAL A 17 -12.23 3.42 -10.95
CA VAL A 17 -11.97 4.59 -10.08
C VAL A 17 -13.26 5.40 -9.84
N GLU A 18 -14.10 5.52 -10.86
CA GLU A 18 -15.40 6.17 -10.84
C GLU A 18 -16.43 5.48 -9.95
N SER A 19 -16.19 4.21 -9.56
CA SER A 19 -17.03 3.48 -8.60
C SER A 19 -16.69 3.79 -7.14
N TRP A 20 -15.78 4.74 -6.89
CA TRP A 20 -15.46 5.17 -5.55
C TRP A 20 -16.66 5.84 -4.88
N SER A 21 -16.83 5.61 -3.57
CA SER A 21 -17.87 6.23 -2.76
C SER A 21 -17.33 6.50 -1.36
N PRO A 22 -17.73 7.62 -0.70
CA PRO A 22 -17.39 7.88 0.69
C PRO A 22 -18.02 6.87 1.66
N GLU A 23 -19.02 6.10 1.22
CA GLU A 23 -19.69 5.06 2.03
C GLU A 23 -18.98 3.71 2.02
N ARG A 24 -17.82 3.60 1.35
CA ARG A 24 -17.02 2.37 1.34
C ARG A 24 -16.64 1.94 2.76
N THR A 25 -16.56 0.64 2.95
CA THR A 25 -16.14 0.02 4.22
C THR A 25 -14.85 -0.77 4.03
N ALA A 26 -14.12 -0.98 5.12
CA ALA A 26 -12.87 -1.73 5.10
C ALA A 26 -13.11 -3.19 4.68
N ILE A 27 -12.36 -3.65 3.69
CA ILE A 27 -12.29 -5.06 3.29
C ILE A 27 -11.08 -5.73 3.96
N ARG A 28 -9.98 -4.99 4.09
CA ARG A 28 -8.73 -5.43 4.72
C ARG A 28 -8.36 -4.53 5.90
N SER A 29 -7.51 -4.99 6.80
CA SER A 29 -7.12 -4.21 7.98
C SER A 29 -5.82 -4.66 8.66
N ASP A 30 -5.19 -3.76 9.43
CA ASP A 30 -4.15 -4.09 10.42
C ASP A 30 -4.61 -5.14 11.46
N TYR A 31 -5.92 -5.31 11.63
CA TYR A 31 -6.49 -6.30 12.54
C TYR A 31 -6.65 -7.70 11.93
N ASP A 32 -6.47 -7.89 10.63
CA ASP A 32 -6.74 -9.17 9.94
C ASP A 32 -5.85 -10.31 10.45
N LEU A 33 -4.59 -10.01 10.79
CA LEU A 33 -3.66 -10.97 11.40
C LEU A 33 -3.81 -11.09 12.92
N ASN A 34 -4.69 -10.30 13.54
CA ASN A 34 -4.79 -10.14 14.97
C ASN A 34 -6.25 -10.26 15.46
N PRO A 35 -6.93 -11.41 15.26
CA PRO A 35 -8.36 -11.55 15.56
C PRO A 35 -8.71 -11.37 17.05
N GLY A 36 -7.74 -11.56 17.96
CA GLY A 36 -7.90 -11.32 19.40
C GLY A 36 -7.56 -9.88 19.85
N ALA A 37 -7.19 -8.99 18.93
CA ALA A 37 -6.90 -7.60 19.25
C ALA A 37 -8.19 -6.82 19.55
N ALA A 38 -8.11 -5.89 20.52
CA ALA A 38 -9.11 -4.85 20.65
C ALA A 38 -9.11 -3.98 19.37
N ARG A 39 -10.24 -3.98 18.66
CA ARG A 39 -10.51 -3.11 17.51
C ARG A 39 -11.48 -2.01 17.97
N PRO A 40 -11.01 -0.76 18.13
CA PRO A 40 -11.86 0.33 18.59
C PRO A 40 -13.00 0.60 17.61
N THR A 41 -14.23 0.71 18.12
CA THR A 41 -15.35 1.25 17.33
C THR A 41 -15.15 2.76 17.18
N ARG A 42 -14.88 3.21 15.96
CA ARG A 42 -14.68 4.62 15.62
C ARG A 42 -15.13 4.89 14.19
N GLU A 43 -15.46 6.14 13.91
CA GLU A 43 -15.57 6.60 12.53
C GLU A 43 -14.17 6.64 11.89
N LEU A 44 -14.04 6.02 10.71
CA LEU A 44 -12.77 5.98 9.99
C LEU A 44 -12.63 7.22 9.14
N ARG A 45 -11.45 7.83 9.18
CA ARG A 45 -11.13 9.01 8.36
C ARG A 45 -10.73 8.55 6.95
N PRO A 46 -11.36 9.04 5.88
CA PRO A 46 -11.00 8.62 4.53
C PRO A 46 -9.60 9.11 4.15
N ALA A 47 -8.84 8.24 3.54
CA ALA A 47 -7.52 8.51 2.98
C ALA A 47 -7.35 7.76 1.65
N ALA A 48 -6.41 8.20 0.82
CA ALA A 48 -6.05 7.52 -0.41
C ALA A 48 -4.53 7.53 -0.59
N VAL A 49 -4.02 6.46 -1.20
CA VAL A 49 -2.62 6.35 -1.59
C VAL A 49 -2.54 6.01 -3.07
N LEU A 50 -1.53 6.55 -3.75
CA LEU A 50 -1.22 6.18 -5.12
C LEU A 50 -0.24 5.00 -5.11
N VAL A 51 -0.56 3.93 -5.82
CA VAL A 51 0.35 2.83 -6.15
C VAL A 51 0.81 3.06 -7.61
N PRO A 52 1.86 3.88 -7.84
CA PRO A 52 2.32 4.22 -9.18
C PRO A 52 3.18 3.08 -9.74
N ILE A 53 2.64 2.36 -10.74
CA ILE A 53 3.37 1.34 -11.49
C ILE A 53 4.04 2.01 -12.68
N ILE A 54 5.37 1.89 -12.74
CA ILE A 54 6.21 2.52 -13.76
C ILE A 54 6.75 1.43 -14.68
N MET A 55 6.60 1.66 -15.99
CA MET A 55 7.14 0.75 -17.00
C MET A 55 8.59 1.09 -17.33
N HIS A 56 9.46 0.09 -17.15
CA HIS A 56 10.85 0.10 -17.61
C HIS A 56 11.11 -1.09 -18.54
N ASP A 57 12.22 -1.01 -19.27
CA ASP A 57 12.67 -2.07 -20.18
C ASP A 57 12.97 -3.39 -19.44
N ASP A 58 13.48 -3.30 -18.20
CA ASP A 58 13.82 -4.45 -17.35
C ASP A 58 12.63 -4.99 -16.54
N GLY A 59 11.45 -4.36 -16.68
CA GLY A 59 10.20 -4.77 -16.02
C GLY A 59 9.52 -3.65 -15.22
N PRO A 60 8.25 -3.85 -14.85
CA PRO A 60 7.51 -2.85 -14.08
C PRO A 60 8.06 -2.70 -12.66
N THR A 61 8.07 -1.48 -12.16
CA THR A 61 8.44 -1.13 -10.79
C THR A 61 7.31 -0.34 -10.14
N VAL A 62 7.40 -0.14 -8.82
CA VAL A 62 6.49 0.71 -8.06
C VAL A 62 7.28 1.77 -7.33
N LEU A 63 6.92 3.04 -7.53
CA LEU A 63 7.54 4.15 -6.79
C LEU A 63 6.99 4.20 -5.36
N MET A 64 7.90 4.34 -4.41
CA MET A 64 7.64 4.43 -2.98
C MET A 64 8.46 5.55 -2.35
N THR A 65 8.02 6.03 -1.20
CA THR A 65 8.69 7.08 -0.44
C THR A 65 9.13 6.56 0.92
N ARG A 66 10.25 7.06 1.41
CA ARG A 66 10.62 6.98 2.84
C ARG A 66 10.31 8.31 3.48
N ARG A 67 9.44 8.31 4.50
CA ARG A 67 9.09 9.52 5.24
C ARG A 67 10.31 10.13 5.94
N SER A 68 10.35 11.45 6.00
CA SER A 68 11.41 12.21 6.66
C SER A 68 11.57 11.82 8.14
N ASP A 69 12.82 11.82 8.60
CA ASP A 69 13.17 11.49 9.98
C ASP A 69 12.80 12.62 10.98
N SER A 70 12.37 13.78 10.48
CA SER A 70 11.96 14.94 11.29
C SER A 70 10.47 14.96 11.67
N LEU A 71 9.66 14.05 11.13
CA LEU A 71 8.22 14.01 11.36
C LEU A 71 7.86 13.37 12.71
N ALA A 72 6.91 13.99 13.42
CA ALA A 72 6.48 13.59 14.77
C ALA A 72 5.79 12.22 14.85
N SER A 73 5.39 11.64 13.70
CA SER A 73 4.81 10.29 13.61
C SER A 73 5.35 9.56 12.37
N HIS A 74 5.45 8.22 12.47
CA HIS A 74 5.81 7.33 11.35
C HIS A 74 7.18 7.62 10.72
N THR A 75 8.14 8.00 11.57
CA THR A 75 9.51 8.34 11.21
C THR A 75 10.20 7.20 10.45
N GLY A 76 10.75 7.51 9.26
CA GLY A 76 11.45 6.53 8.42
C GLY A 76 10.59 5.42 7.81
N GLN A 77 9.26 5.48 7.95
CA GLN A 77 8.39 4.46 7.36
C GLN A 77 8.35 4.57 5.84
N ILE A 78 8.31 3.41 5.19
CA ILE A 78 8.11 3.28 3.76
C ILE A 78 6.62 3.27 3.46
N ALA A 79 6.22 4.13 2.53
CA ALA A 79 4.83 4.29 2.13
C ALA A 79 4.72 4.55 0.63
N PHE A 80 3.49 4.40 0.16
CA PHE A 80 3.04 5.03 -1.07
C PHE A 80 2.82 6.53 -0.83
N PRO A 81 2.99 7.40 -1.84
CA PRO A 81 2.52 8.77 -1.75
C PRO A 81 1.02 8.79 -1.46
N GLY A 82 0.57 9.61 -0.50
CA GLY A 82 -0.83 9.63 -0.15
C GLY A 82 -1.15 10.21 1.22
N GLY A 83 -2.42 10.54 1.38
CA GLY A 83 -2.88 11.26 2.55
C GLY A 83 -4.39 11.28 2.68
N ARG A 84 -4.89 12.27 3.41
CA ARG A 84 -6.32 12.40 3.70
C ARG A 84 -7.03 12.95 2.46
N LEU A 85 -8.30 12.58 2.32
CA LEU A 85 -9.17 13.25 1.37
C LEU A 85 -9.56 14.63 1.90
N ASP A 86 -9.52 15.63 1.03
CA ASP A 86 -10.13 16.93 1.29
C ASP A 86 -11.64 16.89 1.00
N PRO A 87 -12.43 17.82 1.57
CA PRO A 87 -13.87 17.87 1.34
C PRO A 87 -14.24 17.96 -0.15
N GLY A 88 -14.98 16.95 -0.64
CA GLY A 88 -15.43 16.88 -2.03
C GLY A 88 -14.48 16.15 -2.98
N GLU A 89 -13.32 15.67 -2.50
CA GLU A 89 -12.42 14.85 -3.29
C GLU A 89 -12.92 13.40 -3.42
N THR A 90 -12.64 12.80 -4.58
CA THR A 90 -12.59 11.35 -4.76
C THR A 90 -11.24 10.80 -4.31
N ALA A 91 -11.16 9.49 -4.05
CA ALA A 91 -9.88 8.86 -3.73
C ALA A 91 -8.80 9.06 -4.81
N GLY A 92 -9.18 9.02 -6.09
CA GLY A 92 -8.26 9.28 -7.20
C GLY A 92 -7.70 10.70 -7.20
N GLN A 93 -8.53 11.70 -6.91
CA GLN A 93 -8.10 13.09 -6.80
C GLN A 93 -7.12 13.29 -5.63
N ALA A 94 -7.47 12.75 -4.45
CA ALA A 94 -6.59 12.85 -3.28
C ALA A 94 -5.25 12.14 -3.52
N ALA A 95 -5.26 10.92 -4.07
CA ALA A 95 -4.02 10.19 -4.37
C ALA A 95 -3.10 10.94 -5.34
N LEU A 96 -3.65 11.56 -6.39
CA LEU A 96 -2.88 12.35 -7.35
C LEU A 96 -2.37 13.67 -6.74
N ARG A 97 -3.20 14.37 -5.95
CA ARG A 97 -2.79 15.59 -5.25
C ARG A 97 -1.63 15.33 -4.30
N GLU A 98 -1.77 14.32 -3.44
CA GLU A 98 -0.75 13.96 -2.45
C GLU A 98 0.54 13.50 -3.14
N ALA A 99 0.47 12.71 -4.22
CA ALA A 99 1.65 12.34 -4.99
C ALA A 99 2.36 13.55 -5.64
N PHE A 100 1.59 14.55 -6.08
CA PHE A 100 2.15 15.80 -6.58
C PHE A 100 2.79 16.62 -5.44
N GLU A 101 2.16 16.71 -4.28
CA GLU A 101 2.68 17.46 -3.11
C GLU A 101 3.96 16.81 -2.54
N GLU A 102 3.97 15.48 -2.37
CA GLU A 102 5.07 14.75 -1.75
C GLU A 102 6.29 14.60 -2.65
N VAL A 103 6.10 14.31 -3.95
CA VAL A 103 7.19 13.96 -4.86
C VAL A 103 7.14 14.69 -6.21
N SER A 104 6.30 15.71 -6.35
CA SER A 104 6.11 16.45 -7.62
C SER A 104 5.73 15.56 -8.80
N LEU A 105 5.03 14.44 -8.54
CA LEU A 105 4.57 13.55 -9.61
C LEU A 105 3.44 14.23 -10.39
N ASP A 106 3.70 14.58 -11.65
CA ASP A 106 2.71 15.23 -12.51
C ASP A 106 1.47 14.34 -12.71
N PRO A 107 0.26 14.75 -12.28
CA PRO A 107 -0.95 13.98 -12.50
C PRO A 107 -1.24 13.70 -13.98
N GLY A 108 -0.75 14.54 -14.88
CA GLY A 108 -0.94 14.40 -16.33
C GLY A 108 -0.23 13.20 -16.95
N VAL A 109 0.77 12.61 -16.28
CA VAL A 109 1.49 11.43 -16.75
C VAL A 109 1.01 10.12 -16.10
N VAL A 110 0.02 10.19 -15.20
CA VAL A 110 -0.50 9.04 -14.46
C VAL A 110 -1.87 8.66 -14.99
N GLU A 111 -1.99 7.45 -15.55
CA GLU A 111 -3.28 6.86 -15.90
C GLU A 111 -3.81 6.05 -14.71
N LEU A 112 -4.96 6.42 -14.14
CA LEU A 112 -5.54 5.63 -13.04
C LEU A 112 -6.27 4.40 -13.60
N LEU A 113 -5.75 3.21 -13.32
CA LEU A 113 -6.31 1.94 -13.83
C LEU A 113 -7.44 1.37 -12.96
N GLY A 114 -7.50 1.77 -11.68
CA GLY A 114 -8.51 1.27 -10.75
C GLY A 114 -8.09 1.35 -9.30
N MET A 115 -8.87 0.75 -8.42
CA MET A 115 -8.66 0.74 -6.97
C MET A 115 -8.56 -0.67 -6.42
N GLY A 116 -7.70 -0.84 -5.43
CA GLY A 116 -7.63 -2.03 -4.59
C GLY A 116 -8.66 -2.02 -3.46
N ASP A 117 -8.56 -3.02 -2.60
CA ASP A 117 -9.44 -3.18 -1.43
C ASP A 117 -9.21 -2.04 -0.40
N PRO A 118 -10.28 -1.39 0.09
CA PRO A 118 -10.14 -0.41 1.18
C PRO A 118 -9.55 -1.04 2.44
N TYR A 119 -8.57 -0.34 3.04
CA TYR A 119 -7.77 -0.84 4.15
C TYR A 119 -7.99 0.00 5.42
N GLU A 120 -8.44 -0.62 6.51
CA GLU A 120 -8.48 0.02 7.82
C GLU A 120 -7.12 -0.06 8.53
N THR A 121 -6.58 1.11 8.86
CA THR A 121 -5.38 1.24 9.69
C THR A 121 -5.71 1.25 11.18
N GLY A 122 -4.77 0.80 12.03
CA GLY A 122 -4.85 0.89 13.48
C GLY A 122 -4.97 2.33 13.99
N THR A 123 -4.50 3.30 13.18
CA THR A 123 -4.60 4.75 13.43
C THR A 123 -5.95 5.36 13.03
N GLY A 124 -6.92 4.57 12.56
CA GLY A 124 -8.28 5.04 12.28
C GLY A 124 -8.45 5.75 10.94
N PHE A 125 -7.65 5.37 9.94
CA PHE A 125 -7.88 5.74 8.54
C PHE A 125 -8.50 4.58 7.77
N LEU A 126 -9.37 4.89 6.82
CA LEU A 126 -9.82 4.00 5.76
C LEU A 126 -9.10 4.41 4.47
N VAL A 127 -8.04 3.68 4.14
CA VAL A 127 -7.17 3.98 2.99
C VAL A 127 -7.71 3.30 1.75
N THR A 128 -7.88 4.05 0.67
CA THR A 128 -8.18 3.52 -0.68
C THR A 128 -6.88 3.45 -1.48
N PRO A 129 -6.38 2.25 -1.83
CA PRO A 129 -5.24 2.11 -2.75
C PRO A 129 -5.69 2.39 -4.17
N VAL A 130 -5.18 3.45 -4.79
CA VAL A 130 -5.46 3.81 -6.19
C VAL A 130 -4.25 3.40 -7.03
N VAL A 131 -4.46 2.56 -8.05
CA VAL A 131 -3.37 2.08 -8.92
C VAL A 131 -3.20 3.03 -10.10
N GLY A 132 -2.02 3.64 -10.20
CA GLY A 132 -1.62 4.49 -11.32
C GLY A 132 -0.67 3.76 -12.26
N TRP A 133 -0.74 4.08 -13.55
CA TRP A 133 0.08 3.50 -14.61
C TRP A 133 0.87 4.59 -15.33
N LEU A 134 2.18 4.40 -15.40
CA LEU A 134 3.12 5.32 -16.04
C LEU A 134 3.91 4.56 -17.11
N THR A 135 3.88 5.07 -18.33
CA THR A 135 4.56 4.42 -19.48
C THR A 135 6.06 4.66 -19.52
N ALA A 136 6.59 5.53 -18.66
CA ALA A 136 8.01 5.81 -18.50
C ALA A 136 8.29 6.37 -17.10
N ALA A 137 9.56 6.36 -16.69
CA ALA A 137 10.01 6.95 -15.44
C ALA A 137 9.65 8.45 -15.35
N PRO A 138 8.92 8.89 -14.31
CA PRO A 138 8.59 10.29 -14.12
C PRO A 138 9.78 11.09 -13.60
N LEU A 139 9.77 12.40 -13.85
CA LEU A 139 10.61 13.33 -13.09
C LEU A 139 9.97 13.56 -11.74
N VAL A 140 10.69 13.22 -10.67
CA VAL A 140 10.22 13.40 -9.29
C VAL A 140 11.17 14.30 -8.51
N LYS A 141 10.59 15.08 -7.61
CA LYS A 141 11.30 15.95 -6.68
C LYS A 141 10.67 15.79 -5.30
N PRO A 142 11.30 15.06 -4.36
CA PRO A 142 10.77 14.91 -3.02
C PRO A 142 10.66 16.26 -2.31
N SER A 143 9.56 16.44 -1.61
CA SER A 143 9.40 17.50 -0.61
C SER A 143 10.32 17.20 0.57
N PRO A 144 11.34 18.04 0.84
CA PRO A 144 12.36 17.73 1.85
C PRO A 144 11.78 17.68 3.28
N ASP A 145 10.65 18.32 3.51
CA ASP A 145 9.99 18.34 4.82
C ASP A 145 9.23 17.04 5.11
N GLU A 146 8.87 16.27 4.07
CA GLU A 146 7.99 15.11 4.19
C GLU A 146 8.65 13.80 3.72
N VAL A 147 9.50 13.87 2.70
CA VAL A 147 10.10 12.71 2.02
C VAL A 147 11.62 12.79 2.09
N ALA A 148 12.22 11.83 2.79
CA ALA A 148 13.68 11.69 2.85
C ALA A 148 14.27 10.95 1.64
N GLU A 149 13.48 10.08 1.01
CA GLU A 149 13.95 9.24 -0.09
C GLU A 149 12.78 8.88 -1.00
N VAL A 150 13.03 8.85 -2.31
CA VAL A 150 12.15 8.26 -3.32
C VAL A 150 12.93 7.13 -3.98
N PHE A 151 12.32 5.96 -4.08
CA PHE A 151 12.92 4.78 -4.68
C PHE A 151 11.85 3.93 -5.35
N GLU A 152 12.29 2.95 -6.13
CA GLU A 152 11.42 2.04 -6.84
C GLU A 152 11.68 0.60 -6.41
N VAL A 153 10.63 -0.20 -6.33
CA VAL A 153 10.72 -1.64 -6.03
C VAL A 153 10.15 -2.43 -7.21
N PRO A 154 10.82 -3.48 -7.71
CA PRO A 154 10.29 -4.30 -8.79
C PRO A 154 8.89 -4.85 -8.45
N TRP A 155 7.95 -4.70 -9.37
CA TRP A 155 6.59 -5.21 -9.21
C TRP A 155 6.58 -6.73 -8.96
N ASP A 156 7.42 -7.46 -9.70
CA ASP A 156 7.54 -8.92 -9.55
C ASP A 156 8.07 -9.30 -8.15
N PHE A 157 8.94 -8.49 -7.52
CA PHE A 157 9.34 -8.70 -6.13
C PHE A 157 8.16 -8.51 -5.17
N LEU A 158 7.40 -7.41 -5.35
CA LEU A 158 6.26 -7.08 -4.50
C LEU A 158 5.10 -8.07 -4.63
N MET A 159 4.95 -8.72 -5.79
CA MET A 159 3.88 -9.68 -6.06
C MET A 159 4.32 -11.14 -5.93
N ASP A 160 5.56 -11.41 -5.56
CA ASP A 160 6.01 -12.77 -5.24
C ASP A 160 5.64 -13.11 -3.78
N PRO A 161 4.77 -14.11 -3.54
CA PRO A 161 4.35 -14.48 -2.20
C PRO A 161 5.50 -14.93 -1.30
N VAL A 162 6.66 -15.36 -1.85
CA VAL A 162 7.84 -15.70 -1.04
C VAL A 162 8.36 -14.51 -0.24
N ASN A 163 8.12 -13.29 -0.73
CA ASN A 163 8.54 -12.05 -0.07
C ASN A 163 7.51 -11.54 0.94
N HIS A 164 6.32 -12.16 1.02
CA HIS A 164 5.23 -11.76 1.92
C HIS A 164 5.42 -12.42 3.28
N ARG A 165 6.32 -11.86 4.08
CA ARG A 165 6.60 -12.37 5.43
C ARG A 165 5.55 -11.88 6.43
N ARG A 166 5.16 -12.77 7.35
CA ARG A 166 4.53 -12.34 8.61
C ARG A 166 5.61 -12.09 9.64
N ASP A 167 5.54 -10.94 10.28
CA ASP A 167 6.42 -10.56 11.36
C ASP A 167 5.59 -10.07 12.55
N PHE A 168 6.23 -9.81 13.69
CA PHE A 168 5.51 -9.39 14.89
C PHE A 168 6.32 -8.46 15.79
N TYR A 169 5.60 -7.75 16.65
CA TYR A 169 6.16 -7.11 17.83
C TYR A 169 5.32 -7.44 19.07
N ASP A 170 5.96 -7.46 20.24
CA ASP A 170 5.31 -7.72 21.52
C ASP A 170 5.14 -6.40 22.28
N PRO A 171 3.94 -5.78 22.28
CA PRO A 171 3.70 -4.54 23.02
C PRO A 171 3.77 -4.78 24.54
N GLU A 172 4.28 -3.80 25.28
CA GLU A 172 4.33 -3.88 26.74
C GLU A 172 2.92 -4.02 27.32
N GLY A 173 2.69 -5.09 28.09
CA GLY A 173 1.38 -5.39 28.70
C GLY A 173 0.28 -5.82 27.73
N GLY A 174 0.60 -6.11 26.47
CA GLY A 174 -0.36 -6.55 25.45
C GLY A 174 -0.02 -7.89 24.81
N ALA A 175 -0.97 -8.43 24.06
CA ALA A 175 -0.73 -9.60 23.21
C ALA A 175 0.13 -9.22 22.00
N ARG A 176 0.94 -10.18 21.53
CA ARG A 176 1.69 -10.11 20.28
C ARG A 176 0.86 -9.50 19.14
N ARG A 177 1.48 -8.62 18.37
CA ARG A 177 0.90 -7.96 17.21
C ARG A 177 1.61 -8.40 15.95
N TRP A 178 0.90 -9.12 15.09
CA TRP A 178 1.36 -9.59 13.80
C TRP A 178 1.11 -8.57 12.71
N PHE A 179 2.01 -8.47 11.74
CA PHE A 179 1.89 -7.61 10.58
C PHE A 179 2.55 -8.25 9.35
N TRP A 180 2.19 -7.78 8.16
CA TRP A 180 2.89 -8.14 6.93
C TRP A 180 4.17 -7.31 6.76
N ALA A 181 5.21 -7.93 6.22
CA ALA A 181 6.47 -7.29 5.87
C ALA A 181 7.03 -7.86 4.55
N MET A 182 7.71 -7.00 3.79
CA MET A 182 8.41 -7.34 2.54
C MET A 182 9.78 -6.65 2.56
N PRO A 183 10.80 -7.22 3.24
CA PRO A 183 12.12 -6.62 3.32
C PRO A 183 12.80 -6.61 1.94
N PHE A 184 13.24 -5.46 1.47
CA PHE A 184 13.84 -5.26 0.15
C PHE A 184 15.15 -4.48 0.29
N GLU A 185 16.29 -5.10 0.00
CA GLU A 185 17.61 -4.50 0.26
C GLU A 185 17.71 -4.01 1.72
N GLU A 186 18.12 -2.77 1.97
CA GLU A 186 18.16 -2.15 3.31
C GLU A 186 16.79 -1.62 3.80
N ARG A 187 15.74 -1.79 2.99
CA ARG A 187 14.43 -1.17 3.18
C ARG A 187 13.43 -2.15 3.78
N TYR A 188 12.81 -1.76 4.89
CA TYR A 188 11.80 -2.57 5.56
C TYR A 188 10.40 -2.08 5.18
N ILE A 189 9.73 -2.74 4.23
CA ILE A 189 8.34 -2.43 3.86
C ILE A 189 7.43 -3.21 4.79
N TRP A 190 6.63 -2.55 5.63
CA TRP A 190 5.84 -3.24 6.67
C TRP A 190 4.54 -2.52 7.03
N GLY A 191 3.72 -3.18 7.87
CA GLY A 191 2.50 -2.59 8.41
C GLY A 191 1.46 -2.33 7.31
N VAL A 192 0.84 -1.14 7.34
CA VAL A 192 -0.21 -0.72 6.39
C VAL A 192 0.23 -0.91 4.94
N THR A 193 1.45 -0.48 4.60
CA THR A 193 1.97 -0.53 3.22
C THR A 193 2.08 -1.96 2.71
N ALA A 194 2.70 -2.85 3.50
CA ALA A 194 2.79 -4.28 3.17
C ALA A 194 1.40 -4.97 3.20
N GLY A 195 0.50 -4.54 4.09
CA GLY A 195 -0.88 -5.01 4.14
C GLY A 195 -1.68 -4.67 2.88
N ILE A 196 -1.54 -3.43 2.38
CA ILE A 196 -2.12 -3.00 1.10
C ILE A 196 -1.54 -3.84 -0.05
N LEU A 197 -0.22 -4.03 -0.10
CA LEU A 197 0.43 -4.87 -1.11
C LEU A 197 -0.06 -6.32 -1.06
N LYS A 198 -0.22 -6.91 0.13
CA LYS A 198 -0.77 -8.26 0.29
C LYS A 198 -2.23 -8.33 -0.18
N GLY A 199 -3.04 -7.31 0.10
CA GLY A 199 -4.41 -7.19 -0.39
C GLY A 199 -4.47 -7.10 -1.92
N LEU A 200 -3.61 -6.27 -2.51
CA LEU A 200 -3.44 -6.17 -3.96
C LEU A 200 -3.05 -7.52 -4.58
N PHE A 201 -2.08 -8.23 -3.99
CA PHE A 201 -1.73 -9.59 -4.43
C PHE A 201 -2.94 -10.52 -4.40
N GLY A 202 -3.66 -10.60 -3.26
CA GLY A 202 -4.82 -11.46 -3.10
C GLY A 202 -5.91 -11.17 -4.14
N ARG A 203 -6.12 -9.89 -4.45
CA ARG A 203 -7.08 -9.45 -5.47
C ARG A 203 -6.67 -9.82 -6.90
N LEU A 204 -5.38 -9.66 -7.24
CA LEU A 204 -4.87 -9.84 -8.60
C LEU A 204 -4.53 -11.30 -8.95
N TYR A 205 -4.10 -12.09 -7.97
CA TYR A 205 -3.59 -13.46 -8.15
C TYR A 205 -4.44 -14.51 -7.44
N GLY A 206 -5.30 -14.10 -6.52
CA GLY A 206 -6.03 -14.97 -5.60
C GLY A 206 -5.32 -15.01 -4.24
N ASP A 207 -6.10 -15.20 -3.18
CA ASP A 207 -5.53 -15.57 -1.89
C ASP A 207 -5.06 -17.03 -2.01
N GLU A 208 -3.76 -17.29 -1.85
CA GLU A 208 -3.29 -18.64 -1.59
C GLU A 208 -4.00 -19.15 -0.33
N ILE A 209 -4.99 -20.02 -0.52
CA ILE A 209 -5.56 -20.78 0.60
C ILE A 209 -4.54 -21.86 0.94
N GLU A 210 -3.55 -21.53 1.76
CA GLU A 210 -3.07 -22.50 2.71
C GLU A 210 -3.74 -22.23 4.06
N PRO A 211 -4.66 -23.12 4.51
CA PRO A 211 -5.01 -23.12 5.91
C PRO A 211 -3.75 -23.54 6.66
N LEU A 212 -3.14 -22.63 7.40
CA LEU A 212 -2.15 -23.02 8.40
C LEU A 212 -2.87 -23.88 9.44
N SER A 213 -2.66 -25.19 9.35
CA SER A 213 -2.69 -26.04 10.53
C SER A 213 -1.82 -25.38 11.59
N ALA A 214 -2.41 -25.07 12.74
CA ALA A 214 -1.65 -24.68 13.91
C ALA A 214 -0.78 -25.86 14.35
N ALA A 215 0.48 -25.92 13.89
CA ALA A 215 1.52 -26.74 14.48
C ALA A 215 2.91 -26.41 13.89
N ALA A 216 3.88 -26.22 14.80
CA ALA A 216 5.31 -26.02 14.61
C ALA A 216 5.69 -24.64 14.02
N GLU A 217 6.50 -23.80 14.66
CA GLU A 217 7.71 -24.09 15.41
C GLU A 217 7.83 -23.23 16.68
N ASP A 218 7.62 -23.88 17.83
CA ASP A 218 8.42 -23.65 19.04
C ASP A 218 9.24 -24.94 19.20
N ALA A 219 10.45 -24.99 18.63
CA ALA A 219 11.50 -25.95 18.99
C ALA A 219 12.80 -25.70 18.18
N ALA A 220 13.68 -24.85 18.70
CA ALA A 220 15.14 -25.07 18.79
C ALA A 220 15.80 -23.95 19.60
#